data_AF-A0A2H0C191-F1
#
_entry.id   AF-A0A2H0C191-F1
#
_cell.length_a   1.000
_cell.length_b   1.000
_cell.length_c   1.000
_cell.angle_alpha   90.00
_cell.angle_beta   90.00
_cell.angle_gamma   90.00
#
_symmetry.space_group_name_H-M   'P 1'
#
loop_
_entity.id
_entity.type
_entity.pdbx_description
1 polymer ?
#
loop_
_entity_poly.entity_id
_entity_poly.type
_entity_poly.pdbx_seq_one_letter_code
_entity_poly.pdbx_strand_id
1 'polypeptide(L)' 'MKITINEIEKAAKNLAGVVKKTPLQFNGRLSKLYGAKVYFKREDLQEIRSY' A
#
# COMPACT_ATOMS: atom_id res chain seq x y z
N MET A 1 -10.94 -19.68 -8.56
CA MET A 1 -9.83 -19.89 -7.61
C MET A 1 -10.12 -19.04 -6.38
N LYS A 2 -10.09 -19.60 -5.16
CA LYS A 2 -10.45 -18.87 -3.93
C LYS A 2 -9.17 -18.66 -3.11
N ILE A 3 -8.73 -17.41 -3.02
CA ILE A 3 -7.59 -17.01 -2.19
C ILE A 3 -8.10 -16.78 -0.76
N THR A 4 -7.36 -17.26 0.23
CA THR A 4 -7.64 -17.15 1.66
C THR A 4 -6.75 -16.10 2.32
N ILE A 5 -7.16 -15.64 3.51
CA ILE A 5 -6.38 -14.68 4.30
C ILE A 5 -5.00 -15.25 4.65
N ASN A 6 -4.92 -16.53 5.02
CA ASN A 6 -3.65 -17.20 5.33
C ASN A 6 -2.66 -17.16 4.16
N GLU A 7 -3.13 -17.24 2.91
CA GLU A 7 -2.27 -17.15 1.74
C GLU A 7 -1.68 -15.74 1.56
N ILE A 8 -2.47 -14.70 1.85
CA ILE A 8 -2.02 -13.30 1.83
C ILE A 8 -0.98 -13.06 2.94
N GLU A 9 -1.23 -13.56 4.15
CA GLU A 9 -0.27 -13.47 5.26
C GLU A 9 1.03 -14.21 4.97
N LYS A 10 0.95 -15.38 4.33
CA LYS A 10 2.12 -16.13 3.88
C LYS A 10 2.91 -15.35 2.82
N ALA A 11 2.24 -14.73 1.85
CA ALA A 11 2.89 -13.88 0.85
C ALA A 11 3.60 -12.68 1.50
N ALA A 12 2.96 -12.02 2.48
CA ALA A 12 3.57 -10.92 3.21
C ALA A 12 4.84 -11.34 3.96
N LYS A 13 4.85 -12.54 4.56
CA LYS A 13 6.05 -13.12 5.20
C LYS A 13 7.14 -13.44 4.18
N ASN A 14 6.78 -14.00 3.02
CA ASN A 14 7.74 -14.34 1.98
C ASN A 14 8.43 -13.10 1.38
N LEU A 15 7.72 -11.98 1.28
CA LEU A 15 8.25 -10.73 0.72
C LEU A 15 8.98 -9.86 1.77
N ALA A 16 8.97 -10.26 3.04
CA ALA A 16 9.61 -9.49 4.11
C ALA A 16 11.12 -9.37 3.87
N GLY A 17 11.63 -8.13 3.89
CA GLY A 17 13.04 -7.83 3.63
C GLY A 17 13.40 -7.70 2.14
N VAL A 18 12.51 -8.09 1.23
CA VAL A 18 12.68 -7.88 -0.23
C VAL A 18 11.97 -6.61 -0.68
N VAL A 19 10.72 -6.42 -0.25
CA VAL A 19 9.91 -5.26 -0.65
C VAL A 19 9.91 -4.17 0.42
N LYS A 20 9.78 -2.91 -0.01
CA LYS A 20 9.64 -1.78 0.91
C LYS A 20 8.21 -1.70 1.43
N LYS A 21 8.05 -1.42 2.73
CA LYS A 21 6.78 -0.91 3.26
C LYS A 21 6.64 0.57 2.86
N THR A 22 6.10 0.82 1.68
CA THR A 22 5.91 2.18 1.16
C THR A 22 5.00 3.02 2.08
N PRO A 23 5.22 4.34 2.20
CA PRO A 23 4.50 5.16 3.16
C PRO A 23 3.04 5.37 2.76
N LEU A 24 2.19 5.58 3.77
CA LEU A 24 0.85 6.12 3.62
C LEU A 24 0.92 7.64 3.83
N GLN A 25 0.68 8.42 2.79
CA GLN A 25 0.85 9.87 2.82
C GLN A 25 -0.50 10.58 2.78
N PHE A 26 -0.73 11.48 3.75
CA PHE A 26 -1.94 12.29 3.78
C PHE A 26 -1.97 13.32 2.64
N ASN A 27 -3.12 13.48 1.99
CA ASN A 27 -3.34 14.50 0.98
C ASN A 27 -4.35 15.55 1.48
N GLY A 28 -3.85 16.68 1.97
CA GLY A 28 -4.69 17.76 2.51
C GLY A 28 -5.62 18.39 1.47
N ARG A 29 -5.16 18.57 0.22
CA ARG A 29 -5.94 19.20 -0.85
C ARG A 29 -7.18 18.36 -1.19
N LEU A 30 -7.00 17.07 -1.46
CA LEU A 30 -8.10 16.16 -1.77
C LEU A 30 -8.99 15.92 -0.55
N SER A 31 -8.39 15.85 0.64
CA SER A 31 -9.15 15.72 1.88
C SER A 31 -10.12 16.89 2.07
N LYS A 32 -9.65 18.13 1.83
CA LYS A 32 -10.49 19.33 1.87
C LYS A 32 -11.55 19.32 0.77
N LEU A 33 -11.17 18.94 -0.46
CA LEU A 33 -12.08 18.92 -1.61
C LEU A 33 -13.27 17.98 -1.40
N TYR A 34 -13.02 16.80 -0.83
CA TYR A 34 -14.03 15.76 -0.66
C TYR A 34 -14.61 15.68 0.76
N GLY A 35 -14.18 16.54 1.68
CA GLY A 35 -14.61 16.47 3.08
C GLY A 35 -14.27 15.15 3.78
N ALA A 36 -13.19 14.48 3.35
CA ALA A 36 -12.80 13.15 3.79
C ALA A 36 -11.32 13.11 4.19
N LYS A 37 -10.85 12.04 4.85
CA LYS A 37 -9.41 11.84 5.09
C LYS A 37 -8.82 11.00 3.96
N VAL A 38 -8.23 11.68 2.97
CA VAL A 38 -7.62 11.04 1.80
C VAL A 38 -6.14 10.79 2.07
N TYR A 39 -5.73 9.54 1.88
CA TYR A 39 -4.33 9.11 1.96
C TYR A 39 -3.93 8.37 0.69
N PHE A 40 -2.66 8.48 0.33
CA PHE A 40 -2.07 7.74 -0.77
C PHE A 40 -1.09 6.71 -0.25
N LYS A 41 -1.27 5.47 -0.68
CA LYS A 41 -0.26 4.42 -0.54
C LYS A 41 0.76 4.61 -1.67
N ARG A 42 1.97 5.03 -1.32
CA ARG A 42 3.01 5.45 -2.29
C ARG A 42 3.74 4.26 -2.92
N GLU A 43 3.04 3.35 -3.57
CA GLU A 43 3.66 2.20 -4.28
C GLU A 43 4.55 2.63 -5.45
N ASP A 44 4.43 3.88 -5.91
CA ASP A 44 5.40 4.50 -6.83
C ASP A 44 6.83 4.57 -6.27
N LEU A 45 6.98 4.47 -4.95
CA LEU A 45 8.28 4.42 -4.26
C LEU A 45 8.83 2.99 -4.09
N GLN A 46 8.08 1.98 -4.51
CA GLN A 46 8.58 0.60 -4.57
C GLN A 46 9.69 0.48 -5.62
N GLU A 47 10.52 -0.55 -5.49
CA GLU A 47 11.43 -0.93 -6.57
C GLU A 47 10.65 -1.20 -7.87
N ILE A 48 11.18 -0.75 -9.00
CA ILE A 48 10.50 -0.80 -10.31
C ILE A 48 9.24 0.12 -10.39
N ARG A 49 8.94 0.89 -9.34
CA ARG A 49 7.91 1.95 -9.27
C ARG A 49 6.47 1.47 -9.51
N SER A 50 6.18 0.22 -9.19
CA SER A 50 4.85 -0.40 -9.25
C SER A 50 4.63 -1.31 -8.06
N TYR A 51 3.36 -1.66 -7.81
CA TYR A 51 2.98 -2.75 -6.92
C TYR A 51 3.39 -4.12 -7.48
#